data_AF-A0A1R2BVY8-F1
#
_entry.id   AF-A0A1R2BVY8-F1
#
_cell.length_a   1.000
_cell.length_b   1.000
_cell.length_c   1.000
_cell.angle_alpha   90.00
_cell.angle_beta   90.00
_cell.angle_gamma   90.00
#
_symmetry.space_group_name_H-M   'P 1'
#
loop_
_entity.id
_entity.type
_entity.pdbx_description
1 polymer ?
#
loop_
_entity_poly.entity_id
_entity_poly.type
_entity_poly.pdbx_seq_one_letter_code
_entity_poly.pdbx_strand_id
1 'polypeptide(L)'
;MEFNNKNKRAYVPLGSCLTKLNTLDISSIPRIYETLYQRCRSHHLPNFCLHGTDLPSLYYSKDFLIKTSNLIPEDCVSTHGLSIVFKHTICPMNLDIGSCGSIDFLESLLECPYPEIFRTKLLQEILTNKWQKIKWAIYIQGMLYIFYLVQLSFYCIFFREHPIFLITLFFVHVLLFLYEVIQLITDVYDYWFDVWNIMDQLRGISFTLFCFLEWTGDRNDNILLVVIIFSWTRGISYFRMFDGTRYMVRLLSEVIKDMKVFFVILGYSTLAFTFIFYLRNQTFTFNEFLAISYRLDLGDFDIEYTDSFDWVIFFLATVINPLIMLNLLISIMGDTYGKVQETNDIANYQELTEMVIEIEKLMFWKKSNNQKYYMQQCDYLKGNEQEHDKVSERIKALKSQLQTIEGSIKSFKQKIKDSRIQDLYETIQIMSKEKEEMQKIIAENQETIEKTRIIMEEIYKRIQVTII
;
A
#
# COMPACT_ATOMS: atom_id res chain seq x y z
N MET A 1 27.06 2.55 9.80
CA MET A 1 27.74 3.22 8.67
C MET A 1 28.26 4.57 9.14
N GLU A 2 29.43 4.58 9.78
CA GLU A 2 30.15 5.79 10.17
C GLU A 2 31.23 6.12 9.12
N PHE A 3 30.82 6.51 7.92
CA PHE A 3 31.74 7.08 6.92
C PHE A 3 31.96 8.59 7.15
N ASN A 4 31.65 9.09 8.36
CA ASN A 4 31.24 10.47 8.53
C ASN A 4 32.36 11.51 8.58
N ASN A 5 33.66 11.18 8.54
CA ASN A 5 34.64 12.18 8.98
C ASN A 5 35.77 12.62 8.06
N LYS A 6 36.07 12.04 6.88
CA LYS A 6 37.17 12.62 6.05
C LYS A 6 37.00 12.70 4.53
N ASN A 7 36.23 11.82 3.87
CA ASN A 7 36.17 11.86 2.40
C ASN A 7 34.75 11.71 1.84
N LYS A 8 34.09 12.85 1.59
CA LYS A 8 32.76 12.90 0.94
C LYS A 8 32.75 12.26 -0.46
N ARG A 9 33.90 12.16 -1.14
CA ARG A 9 34.00 11.50 -2.46
C ARG A 9 33.90 9.97 -2.39
N ALA A 10 34.01 9.37 -1.20
CA ALA A 10 33.85 7.93 -1.02
C ALA A 10 32.44 7.43 -1.38
N TYR A 11 31.45 8.32 -1.41
CA TYR A 11 30.06 8.00 -1.75
C TYR A 11 29.77 8.08 -3.26
N VAL A 12 30.71 8.51 -4.11
CA VAL A 12 30.49 8.58 -5.56
C VAL A 12 30.12 7.22 -6.17
N PRO A 13 30.80 6.10 -5.83
CA PRO A 13 30.43 4.77 -6.33
C PRO A 13 29.03 4.32 -5.88
N LEU A 14 28.51 4.87 -4.78
CA LEU A 14 27.17 4.55 -4.29
C LEU A 14 26.10 4.97 -5.29
N GLY A 15 26.31 6.07 -6.03
CA GLY A 15 25.38 6.54 -7.06
C GLY A 15 25.22 5.56 -8.23
N SER A 16 26.24 4.77 -8.57
CA SER A 16 26.12 3.68 -9.56
C SER A 16 25.44 2.42 -9.03
N CYS A 17 25.47 2.20 -7.72
CA CYS A 17 24.88 1.01 -7.11
C CYS A 17 23.47 1.25 -6.57
N LEU A 18 23.01 2.50 -6.51
CA LEU A 18 21.77 2.89 -5.85
C LEU A 18 20.55 2.17 -6.41
N THR A 19 20.44 2.04 -7.73
CA THR A 19 19.34 1.30 -8.40
C THR A 19 19.28 -0.14 -7.93
N LYS A 20 20.43 -0.84 -7.90
CA LYS A 20 20.54 -2.22 -7.40
C LYS A 20 20.36 -2.32 -5.89
N LEU A 21 20.68 -1.28 -5.13
CA LEU A 21 20.48 -1.25 -3.68
C LEU A 21 19.01 -1.11 -3.33
N ASN A 22 18.23 -0.39 -4.13
CA ASN A 22 16.80 -0.22 -3.90
C ASN A 22 16.04 -1.55 -4.01
N THR A 23 16.47 -2.44 -4.91
CA THR A 23 15.84 -3.76 -5.12
C THR A 23 16.26 -4.82 -4.11
N LEU A 24 17.26 -4.54 -3.27
CA LEU A 24 17.70 -5.45 -2.21
C LEU A 24 16.86 -5.26 -0.95
N ASP A 25 16.59 -6.36 -0.24
CA ASP A 25 15.87 -6.35 1.03
C ASP A 25 16.77 -5.84 2.18
N ILE A 26 17.00 -4.52 2.19
CA ILE A 26 17.82 -3.83 3.18
C ILE A 26 16.97 -2.80 3.94
N SER A 27 16.64 -3.10 5.20
CA SER A 27 15.85 -2.22 6.07
C SER A 27 16.46 -0.84 6.36
N SER A 28 17.74 -0.64 6.02
CA SER A 28 18.47 0.62 6.22
C SER A 28 18.46 1.56 5.01
N ILE A 29 17.80 1.20 3.89
CA ILE A 29 17.74 2.03 2.68
C ILE A 29 17.22 3.45 2.96
N PRO A 30 16.12 3.68 3.71
CA PRO A 30 15.66 5.05 3.98
C PRO A 30 16.73 5.91 4.67
N ARG A 31 17.51 5.32 5.59
CA ARG A 31 18.63 6.01 6.25
C ARG A 31 19.75 6.35 5.27
N ILE A 32 19.99 5.51 4.27
CA ILE A 32 20.97 5.81 3.21
C ILE A 32 20.53 7.08 2.47
N TYR A 33 19.26 7.18 2.05
CA TYR A 33 18.74 8.36 1.36
C TYR A 33 18.77 9.63 2.23
N GLU A 34 18.48 9.51 3.52
CA GLU A 34 18.67 10.62 4.47
C GLU A 34 20.14 11.06 4.55
N THR A 35 21.09 10.11 4.59
CA THR A 35 22.52 10.45 4.63
C THR A 35 23.05 11.03 3.32
N LEU A 36 22.44 10.67 2.18
CA LEU A 36 22.84 11.15 0.86
C LEU A 36 22.50 12.63 0.64
N TYR A 37 21.55 13.18 1.39
CA TYR A 37 21.07 14.55 1.26
C TYR A 37 21.52 15.39 2.44
N GLN A 38 22.58 16.17 2.26
CA GLN A 38 23.24 16.89 3.35
C GLN A 38 23.17 18.40 3.17
N ARG A 39 23.12 19.10 4.32
CA ARG A 39 23.31 20.54 4.39
C ARG A 39 24.77 20.90 4.11
N CYS A 40 25.00 21.80 3.16
CA CYS A 40 26.31 22.38 2.94
C CYS A 40 26.60 23.44 4.01
N ARG A 41 27.73 23.32 4.70
CA ARG A 41 28.20 24.28 5.73
C ARG A 41 29.42 25.09 5.26
N SER A 42 29.60 25.24 3.94
CA SER A 42 30.72 26.02 3.40
C SER A 42 30.61 27.49 3.81
N HIS A 43 31.70 28.09 4.28
CA HIS A 43 31.76 29.51 4.64
C HIS A 43 31.57 30.46 3.43
N HIS A 44 31.72 29.94 2.20
CA HIS A 44 31.58 30.72 0.98
C HIS A 44 30.12 30.86 0.49
N LEU A 45 29.16 30.22 1.17
CA LEU A 45 27.75 30.29 0.80
C LEU A 45 27.04 31.41 1.58
N PRO A 46 26.15 32.18 0.92
CA PRO A 46 25.40 33.24 1.59
C PRO A 46 24.41 32.65 2.60
N ASN A 47 24.18 33.38 3.70
CA ASN A 47 23.26 32.95 4.75
C ASN A 47 21.86 33.58 4.64
N PHE A 48 21.71 34.65 3.85
CA PHE A 48 20.46 35.41 3.74
C PHE A 48 20.13 35.75 2.28
N CYS A 49 18.84 35.92 2.00
CA CYS A 49 18.30 36.40 0.73
C CYS A 49 17.20 37.46 0.95
N LEU A 50 16.92 38.25 -0.08
CA LEU A 50 15.89 39.30 -0.05
C LEU A 50 14.47 38.73 0.08
N HIS A 51 13.53 39.53 0.60
CA HIS A 51 12.12 39.19 0.65
C HIS A 51 11.53 39.16 -0.76
N GLY A 52 10.98 38.01 -1.18
CA GLY A 52 10.37 37.84 -2.51
C GLY A 52 11.15 36.94 -3.47
N THR A 53 12.18 36.23 -3.01
CA THR A 53 12.85 35.19 -3.80
C THR A 53 11.98 33.94 -3.92
N ASP A 54 11.87 33.43 -5.15
CA ASP A 54 11.20 32.17 -5.45
C ASP A 54 12.06 30.99 -4.95
N LEU A 55 11.78 30.53 -3.73
CA LEU A 55 12.36 29.34 -3.12
C LEU A 55 11.22 28.35 -2.78
N PRO A 56 11.47 27.02 -2.82
CA PRO A 56 12.77 26.37 -3.02
C PRO A 56 13.25 26.39 -4.48
N SER A 57 14.53 26.65 -4.67
CA SER A 57 15.23 26.59 -5.96
C SER A 57 16.05 25.30 -6.03
N LEU A 58 15.93 24.57 -7.13
CA LEU A 58 16.61 23.29 -7.33
C LEU A 58 17.31 23.24 -8.68
N TYR A 59 18.59 22.86 -8.67
CA TYR A 59 19.45 22.80 -9.84
C TYR A 59 20.22 21.48 -9.91
N TYR A 60 20.36 20.94 -11.12
CA TYR A 60 21.13 19.72 -11.41
C TYR A 60 22.49 20.11 -11.97
N SER A 61 23.55 19.88 -11.18
CA SER A 61 24.92 20.24 -11.52
C SER A 61 25.77 19.00 -11.78
N LYS A 62 26.74 19.09 -12.70
CA LYS A 62 27.78 18.05 -12.86
C LYS A 62 28.86 18.15 -11.77
N ASP A 63 28.96 19.32 -11.14
CA ASP A 63 29.93 19.60 -10.10
C ASP A 63 29.34 19.32 -8.72
N PHE A 64 30.18 18.75 -7.84
CA PHE A 64 29.83 18.53 -6.43
C PHE A 64 29.69 19.84 -5.64
N LEU A 65 30.46 20.88 -6.00
CA LEU A 65 30.43 22.16 -5.32
C LEU A 65 29.20 22.97 -5.75
N ILE A 66 28.55 23.60 -4.76
CA ILE A 66 27.37 24.43 -4.99
C ILE A 66 27.82 25.76 -5.60
N LYS A 67 27.31 26.07 -6.79
CA LYS A 67 27.46 27.39 -7.42
C LYS A 67 26.22 28.20 -7.11
N THR A 68 26.37 29.26 -6.32
CA THR A 68 25.26 30.11 -5.87
C THR A 68 24.52 30.76 -7.03
N SER A 69 25.26 31.17 -8.07
CA SER A 69 24.74 31.76 -9.32
C SER A 69 23.69 30.91 -10.03
N ASN A 70 23.74 29.58 -9.86
CA ASN A 70 22.81 28.67 -10.52
C ASN A 70 21.52 28.45 -9.73
N LEU A 71 21.50 28.82 -8.45
CA LEU A 71 20.36 28.61 -7.55
C LEU A 71 19.63 29.91 -7.23
N ILE A 72 20.36 31.01 -7.08
CA ILE A 72 19.81 32.32 -6.74
C ILE A 72 20.46 33.36 -7.66
N PRO A 73 19.70 34.28 -8.26
CA PRO A 73 20.26 35.44 -8.95
C PRO A 73 21.16 36.25 -8.00
N GLU A 74 22.29 36.76 -8.49
CA GLU A 74 23.25 37.49 -7.65
C GLU A 74 22.62 38.72 -6.96
N ASP A 75 21.65 39.35 -7.62
CA ASP A 75 20.90 40.52 -7.11
C ASP A 75 20.02 40.20 -5.89
N CYS A 76 19.70 38.93 -5.67
CA CYS A 76 18.82 38.47 -4.59
C CYS A 76 19.60 38.07 -3.32
N VAL A 77 20.94 38.03 -3.40
CA VAL A 77 21.81 37.72 -2.27
C VAL A 77 22.00 38.98 -1.42
N SER A 78 21.69 38.89 -0.14
CA SER A 78 21.75 40.04 0.78
C SER A 78 22.41 39.65 2.10
N THR A 79 22.94 40.63 2.82
CA THR A 79 23.43 40.46 4.20
C THR A 79 22.28 40.45 5.23
N HIS A 80 21.09 40.90 4.83
CA HIS A 80 19.88 40.99 5.65
C HIS A 80 18.68 40.42 4.91
N GLY A 81 17.75 39.77 5.62
CA GLY A 81 16.52 39.21 5.05
C GLY A 81 16.24 37.81 5.60
N LEU A 82 15.68 36.95 4.75
CA LEU A 82 15.30 35.59 5.11
C LEU A 82 16.52 34.66 5.12
N SER A 83 16.68 33.88 6.18
CA SER A 83 17.76 32.89 6.28
C SER A 83 17.56 31.76 5.29
N ILE A 84 18.63 31.37 4.60
CA ILE A 84 18.62 30.31 3.59
C ILE A 84 19.54 29.16 3.96
N VAL A 85 19.22 27.98 3.41
CA VAL A 85 19.99 26.76 3.57
C VAL A 85 20.25 26.13 2.23
N PHE A 86 21.52 25.79 2.00
CA PHE A 86 21.92 25.00 0.85
C PHE A 86 22.01 23.52 1.22
N LYS A 87 21.33 22.68 0.46
CA LYS A 87 21.36 21.22 0.58
C LYS A 87 21.87 20.63 -0.74
N HIS A 88 22.61 19.54 -0.69
CA HIS A 88 23.06 18.87 -1.90
C HIS A 88 23.18 17.36 -1.71
N THR A 89 23.14 16.62 -2.82
CA THR A 89 23.45 15.20 -2.82
C THR A 89 24.95 14.96 -2.75
N ILE A 90 25.35 13.90 -2.05
CA ILE A 90 26.77 13.50 -1.96
C ILE A 90 27.18 12.63 -3.14
N CYS A 91 26.24 11.88 -3.72
CA CYS A 91 26.47 11.05 -4.91
C CYS A 91 25.78 11.64 -6.14
N PRO A 92 26.33 11.40 -7.34
CA PRO A 92 25.71 11.78 -8.59
C PRO A 92 24.65 10.72 -8.97
N MET A 93 23.46 11.18 -9.38
CA MET A 93 22.28 10.35 -9.65
C MET A 93 21.77 10.60 -11.08
N ASN A 94 21.03 9.63 -11.63
CA ASN A 94 20.36 9.76 -12.92
C ASN A 94 19.05 10.54 -12.73
N LEU A 95 19.10 11.87 -12.92
CA LEU A 95 17.95 12.76 -12.66
C LEU A 95 17.32 13.33 -13.94
N ASP A 96 17.97 13.14 -15.09
CA ASP A 96 17.50 13.71 -16.36
C ASP A 96 16.26 13.00 -16.87
N ILE A 97 15.24 13.78 -17.22
CA ILE A 97 13.91 13.29 -17.56
C ILE A 97 13.95 12.59 -18.92
N GLY A 98 13.45 11.35 -18.98
CA GLY A 98 13.40 10.55 -20.20
C GLY A 98 14.71 9.83 -20.54
N SER A 99 15.72 9.92 -19.67
CA SER A 99 16.92 9.10 -19.79
C SER A 99 16.66 7.67 -19.29
N CYS A 100 17.28 6.65 -19.91
CA CYS A 100 17.12 5.27 -19.43
C CYS A 100 17.51 5.14 -17.96
N GLY A 101 18.61 5.75 -17.53
CA GLY A 101 19.04 5.66 -16.14
C GLY A 101 18.09 6.32 -15.14
N SER A 102 17.28 7.30 -15.56
CA SER A 102 16.24 7.91 -14.72
C SER A 102 15.04 6.98 -14.58
N ILE A 103 14.60 6.37 -15.69
CA ILE A 103 13.52 5.38 -15.70
C ILE A 103 13.90 4.19 -14.81
N ASP A 104 15.07 3.59 -15.03
CA ASP A 104 15.59 2.48 -14.21
C ASP A 104 15.67 2.86 -12.71
N PHE A 105 16.00 4.13 -12.42
CA PHE A 105 16.03 4.63 -11.05
C PHE A 105 14.64 4.71 -10.45
N LEU A 106 13.66 5.29 -11.14
CA LEU A 106 12.30 5.40 -10.65
C LEU A 106 11.62 4.03 -10.52
N GLU A 107 11.83 3.12 -11.46
CA GLU A 107 11.36 1.73 -11.38
C GLU A 107 11.94 1.01 -10.17
N SER A 108 13.25 1.17 -9.92
CA SER A 108 13.88 0.57 -8.73
C SER A 108 13.30 1.10 -7.40
N LEU A 109 12.72 2.31 -7.38
CA LEU A 109 12.03 2.85 -6.19
C LEU A 109 10.67 2.18 -5.98
N LEU A 110 9.95 1.87 -7.06
CA LEU A 110 8.67 1.16 -7.00
C LEU A 110 8.84 -0.31 -6.61
N GLU A 111 9.93 -0.94 -7.04
CA GLU A 111 10.30 -2.32 -6.68
C GLU A 111 10.86 -2.45 -5.25
N CYS A 112 11.09 -1.33 -4.55
CA CYS A 112 11.73 -1.35 -3.23
C CYS A 112 10.82 -2.01 -2.17
N PRO A 113 11.32 -3.00 -1.39
CA PRO A 113 10.51 -3.67 -0.38
C PRO A 113 10.17 -2.78 0.84
N TYR A 114 10.88 -1.66 1.02
CA TYR A 114 10.64 -0.71 2.11
C TYR A 114 10.02 0.59 1.57
N PRO A 115 8.68 0.71 1.51
CA PRO A 115 8.00 1.84 0.90
C PRO A 115 8.17 3.15 1.71
N GLU A 116 8.64 3.05 2.96
CA GLU A 116 9.08 4.18 3.80
C GLU A 116 10.17 5.05 3.13
N ILE A 117 10.87 4.54 2.11
CA ILE A 117 11.83 5.30 1.32
C ILE A 117 11.22 6.61 0.76
N PHE A 118 9.94 6.59 0.36
CA PHE A 118 9.23 7.74 -0.19
C PHE A 118 8.99 8.88 0.83
N ARG A 119 9.16 8.62 2.13
CA ARG A 119 9.13 9.66 3.18
C ARG A 119 10.43 10.48 3.26
N THR A 120 11.50 10.02 2.61
CA THR A 120 12.79 10.72 2.68
C THR A 120 12.73 12.05 1.93
N LYS A 121 13.24 13.13 2.57
CA LYS A 121 13.24 14.49 1.98
C LYS A 121 13.87 14.51 0.59
N LEU A 122 14.93 13.72 0.35
CA LEU A 122 15.59 13.63 -0.95
C LEU A 122 14.63 13.19 -2.06
N LEU A 123 13.89 12.11 -1.86
CA LEU A 123 12.97 11.60 -2.87
C LEU A 123 11.79 12.54 -3.08
N GLN A 124 11.22 13.10 -2.01
CA GLN A 124 10.11 14.04 -2.12
C GLN A 124 10.49 15.24 -3.00
N GLU A 125 11.70 15.79 -2.85
CA GLU A 125 12.20 16.91 -3.65
C GLU A 125 12.46 16.52 -5.11
N ILE A 126 13.09 15.36 -5.35
CA ILE A 126 13.33 14.85 -6.71
C ILE A 126 12.01 14.62 -7.45
N LEU A 127 11.07 13.92 -6.83
CA LEU A 127 9.78 13.58 -7.40
C LEU A 127 8.94 14.81 -7.66
N THR A 128 8.88 15.74 -6.70
CA THR A 128 8.16 17.02 -6.87
C THR A 128 8.75 17.82 -8.03
N ASN A 129 10.08 17.91 -8.15
CA ASN A 129 10.72 18.62 -9.26
C ASN A 129 10.39 17.99 -10.62
N LYS A 130 10.48 16.66 -10.73
CA LYS A 130 10.13 15.92 -11.95
C LYS A 130 8.66 16.12 -12.31
N TRP A 131 7.76 16.03 -11.33
CA TRP A 131 6.34 16.30 -11.50
C TRP A 131 6.07 17.71 -12.03
N GLN A 132 6.68 18.75 -11.47
CA GLN A 132 6.47 20.12 -11.95
C GLN A 132 6.84 20.31 -13.44
N LYS A 133 7.84 19.56 -13.93
CA LYS A 133 8.28 19.60 -15.33
C LYS A 133 7.38 18.81 -16.27
N ILE A 134 6.69 17.77 -15.77
CA ILE A 134 5.94 16.81 -16.58
C ILE A 134 4.42 17.01 -16.49
N LYS A 135 3.92 17.59 -15.39
CA LYS A 135 2.48 17.71 -15.09
C LYS A 135 1.66 18.27 -16.26
N TRP A 136 2.20 19.21 -17.04
CA TRP A 136 1.51 19.81 -18.17
C TRP A 136 1.13 18.79 -19.25
N ALA A 137 1.98 17.80 -19.52
CA ALA A 137 1.73 16.76 -20.52
C ALA A 137 0.56 15.88 -20.09
N ILE A 138 0.56 15.48 -18.81
CA ILE A 138 -0.53 14.72 -18.20
C ILE A 138 -1.82 15.56 -18.26
N TYR A 139 -1.79 16.86 -17.91
CA TYR A 139 -2.95 17.76 -17.98
C TYR A 139 -3.54 17.86 -19.38
N ILE A 140 -2.70 17.93 -20.41
CA ILE A 140 -3.17 17.95 -21.80
C ILE A 140 -3.87 16.63 -22.16
N GLN A 141 -3.27 15.49 -21.83
CA GLN A 141 -3.87 14.18 -22.11
C GLN A 141 -5.21 14.01 -21.37
N GLY A 142 -5.24 14.35 -20.08
CA GLY A 142 -6.46 14.28 -19.27
C GLY A 142 -7.56 15.21 -19.78
N MET A 143 -7.23 16.43 -20.16
CA MET A 143 -8.19 17.36 -20.75
C MET A 143 -8.70 16.90 -22.11
N LEU A 144 -7.85 16.31 -22.95
CA LEU A 144 -8.26 15.71 -24.22
C LEU A 144 -9.24 14.54 -23.99
N TYR A 145 -9.00 13.73 -22.95
CA TYR A 145 -9.89 12.62 -22.60
C TYR A 145 -11.23 13.09 -22.03
N ILE A 146 -11.23 14.09 -21.15
CA ILE A 146 -12.46 14.70 -20.63
C ILE A 146 -13.27 15.30 -21.78
N PHE A 147 -12.60 15.98 -22.72
CA PHE A 147 -13.24 16.50 -23.92
C PHE A 147 -13.89 15.39 -24.76
N TYR A 148 -13.20 14.27 -24.95
CA TYR A 148 -13.78 13.08 -25.58
C TYR A 148 -15.03 12.56 -24.86
N LEU A 149 -15.01 12.44 -23.52
CA LEU A 149 -16.17 11.98 -22.75
C LEU A 149 -17.37 12.93 -22.86
N VAL A 150 -17.11 14.24 -22.83
CA VAL A 150 -18.14 15.26 -23.00
C VAL A 150 -18.75 15.13 -24.40
N GLN A 151 -17.93 15.05 -25.45
CA GLN A 151 -18.41 14.85 -26.81
C GLN A 151 -19.23 13.56 -26.94
N LEU A 152 -18.75 12.43 -26.40
CA LEU A 152 -19.47 11.16 -26.40
C LEU A 152 -20.84 11.30 -25.74
N SER A 153 -20.91 12.00 -24.61
CA SER A 153 -22.18 12.26 -23.90
C SER A 153 -23.15 13.10 -24.74
N PHE A 154 -22.66 14.16 -25.38
CA PHE A 154 -23.47 14.98 -26.30
C PHE A 154 -23.95 14.20 -27.52
N TYR A 155 -23.11 13.32 -28.08
CA TYR A 155 -23.48 12.44 -29.18
C TYR A 155 -24.65 11.53 -28.79
N CYS A 156 -24.57 10.87 -27.64
CA CYS A 156 -25.59 9.94 -27.17
C CYS A 156 -26.96 10.60 -26.94
N ILE A 157 -27.00 11.86 -26.47
CA ILE A 157 -28.24 12.54 -26.08
C ILE A 157 -28.85 13.34 -27.24
N PHE A 158 -28.04 14.11 -27.97
CA PHE A 158 -28.56 15.15 -28.88
C PHE A 158 -28.24 14.91 -30.35
N PHE A 159 -27.12 14.26 -30.66
CA PHE A 159 -26.57 14.25 -32.02
C PHE A 159 -26.44 12.86 -32.65
N ARG A 160 -27.21 11.88 -32.15
CA ARG A 160 -27.16 10.49 -32.59
C ARG A 160 -27.42 10.31 -34.09
N GLU A 161 -28.22 11.18 -34.70
CA GLU A 161 -28.53 11.12 -36.13
C GLU A 161 -27.61 11.97 -37.01
N HIS A 162 -26.71 12.77 -36.41
CA HIS A 162 -25.88 13.73 -37.14
C HIS A 162 -24.48 13.14 -37.46
N PRO A 163 -24.20 12.75 -38.71
CA PRO A 163 -22.94 12.08 -39.07
C PRO A 163 -21.71 12.96 -38.92
N ILE A 164 -21.87 14.29 -39.01
CA ILE A 164 -20.78 15.26 -38.83
C ILE A 164 -20.23 15.16 -37.40
N PHE A 165 -21.09 14.99 -36.40
CA PHE A 165 -20.67 14.90 -35.01
C PHE A 165 -19.86 13.62 -34.76
N LEU A 166 -20.28 12.50 -35.35
CA LEU A 166 -19.54 11.24 -35.30
C LEU A 166 -18.12 11.38 -35.88
N ILE A 167 -17.95 12.12 -36.98
CA ILE A 167 -16.62 12.40 -37.56
C ILE A 167 -15.74 13.19 -36.58
N THR A 168 -16.30 14.19 -35.89
CA THR A 168 -15.53 14.95 -34.89
C THR A 168 -15.11 14.09 -33.71
N LEU A 169 -15.98 13.21 -33.24
CA LEU A 169 -15.69 12.27 -32.15
C LEU A 169 -14.64 11.24 -32.58
N PHE A 170 -14.73 10.73 -33.81
CA PHE A 170 -13.73 9.85 -34.40
C PHE A 170 -12.36 10.51 -34.51
N PHE A 171 -12.30 11.79 -34.88
CA PHE A 171 -11.03 12.51 -34.93
C PHE A 171 -10.34 12.58 -33.56
N VAL A 172 -11.08 12.92 -32.49
CA VAL A 172 -10.53 12.94 -31.12
C VAL A 172 -10.12 11.52 -30.69
N HIS A 173 -10.91 10.51 -31.04
CA HIS A 173 -10.57 9.12 -30.79
C HIS A 173 -9.24 8.72 -31.43
N VAL A 174 -8.99 9.11 -32.69
CA VAL A 174 -7.73 8.82 -33.39
C VAL A 174 -6.55 9.46 -32.67
N LEU A 175 -6.67 10.70 -32.18
CA LEU A 175 -5.60 11.34 -31.40
C LEU A 175 -5.26 10.55 -30.13
N LEU A 176 -6.28 10.11 -29.38
CA LEU A 176 -6.09 9.26 -28.20
C LEU A 176 -5.50 7.90 -28.56
N PHE A 177 -5.94 7.28 -29.66
CA PHE A 177 -5.42 6.00 -30.13
C PHE A 177 -3.94 6.09 -30.57
N LEU A 178 -3.54 7.18 -31.23
CA LEU A 178 -2.14 7.42 -31.60
C LEU A 178 -1.24 7.52 -30.36
N TYR A 179 -1.71 8.17 -29.30
CA TYR A 179 -1.00 8.22 -28.02
C TYR A 179 -0.77 6.81 -27.47
N GLU A 180 -1.82 5.96 -27.44
CA GLU A 180 -1.72 4.57 -26.98
C GLU A 180 -0.78 3.72 -27.84
N VAL A 181 -0.78 3.91 -29.15
CA VAL A 181 0.14 3.20 -30.06
C VAL A 181 1.59 3.59 -29.76
N ILE A 182 1.88 4.86 -29.50
CA ILE A 182 3.23 5.30 -29.10
C ILE A 182 3.64 4.66 -27.77
N GLN A 183 2.73 4.61 -26.80
CA GLN A 183 2.96 3.98 -25.50
C GLN A 183 3.26 2.47 -25.65
N LEU A 184 2.44 1.75 -26.43
CA LEU A 184 2.60 0.33 -26.70
C LEU A 184 3.93 0.01 -27.38
N ILE A 185 4.35 0.80 -28.37
CA ILE A 185 5.65 0.60 -29.07
C ILE A 185 6.83 0.83 -28.12
N THR A 186 6.69 1.77 -27.19
CA THR A 186 7.80 2.19 -26.34
C THR A 186 8.04 1.25 -25.17
N ASP A 187 7.00 0.57 -24.71
CA ASP A 187 7.03 -0.33 -23.56
C ASP A 187 6.06 -1.51 -23.74
N VAL A 188 6.43 -2.48 -24.57
CA VAL A 188 5.53 -3.59 -24.91
C VAL A 188 5.25 -4.49 -23.69
N TYR A 189 6.25 -4.77 -22.86
CA TYR A 189 6.12 -5.78 -21.80
C TYR A 189 5.27 -5.26 -20.64
N ASP A 190 5.62 -4.12 -20.04
CA ASP A 190 4.89 -3.62 -18.88
C ASP A 190 3.48 -3.16 -19.25
N TYR A 191 3.27 -2.72 -20.50
CA TYR A 191 1.97 -2.26 -20.99
C TYR A 191 0.86 -3.31 -20.83
N TRP A 192 1.13 -4.59 -21.09
CA TRP A 192 0.14 -5.66 -20.97
C TRP A 192 -0.16 -6.09 -19.53
N PHE A 193 0.65 -5.67 -18.55
CA PHE A 193 0.38 -5.96 -17.14
C PHE A 193 -0.43 -4.86 -16.45
N ASP A 194 -0.57 -3.69 -17.06
CA ASP A 194 -1.37 -2.60 -16.55
C ASP A 194 -2.84 -2.71 -17.00
N VAL A 195 -3.74 -2.74 -16.01
CA VAL A 195 -5.19 -2.82 -16.21
C VAL A 195 -5.72 -1.62 -16.99
N TRP A 196 -5.16 -0.42 -16.80
CA TRP A 196 -5.64 0.80 -17.45
C TRP A 196 -5.34 0.80 -18.94
N ASN A 197 -4.16 0.32 -19.33
CA ASN A 197 -3.75 0.16 -20.71
C ASN A 197 -4.63 -0.86 -21.45
N ILE A 198 -4.95 -1.99 -20.80
CA ILE A 198 -5.91 -2.97 -21.35
C ILE A 198 -7.29 -2.32 -21.58
N MET A 199 -7.75 -1.51 -20.62
CA MET A 199 -9.03 -0.78 -20.74
C MET A 199 -9.01 0.23 -21.90
N ASP A 200 -7.89 0.91 -22.14
CA ASP A 200 -7.76 1.81 -23.29
C ASP A 200 -7.81 1.10 -24.63
N GLN A 201 -7.22 -0.10 -24.72
CA GLN A 201 -7.31 -0.93 -25.92
C GLN A 201 -8.73 -1.44 -26.16
N LEU A 202 -9.40 -1.94 -25.13
CA LEU A 202 -10.80 -2.38 -25.23
C LEU A 202 -11.72 -1.24 -25.66
N ARG A 203 -11.55 -0.04 -25.08
CA ARG A 203 -12.25 1.17 -25.47
C ARG A 203 -11.94 1.56 -26.93
N GLY A 204 -10.67 1.52 -27.33
CA GLY A 204 -10.26 1.92 -28.68
C GLY A 204 -10.81 0.99 -29.76
N ILE A 205 -10.73 -0.32 -29.54
CA ILE A 205 -11.26 -1.35 -30.45
C ILE A 205 -12.78 -1.24 -30.54
N SER A 206 -13.48 -1.20 -29.41
CA SER A 206 -14.95 -1.09 -29.41
C SER A 206 -15.45 0.19 -30.09
N PHE A 207 -14.77 1.32 -29.87
CA PHE A 207 -15.15 2.59 -30.50
C PHE A 207 -14.90 2.59 -32.01
N THR A 208 -13.79 1.99 -32.46
CA THR A 208 -13.49 1.84 -33.89
C THR A 208 -14.53 0.96 -34.58
N LEU A 209 -14.90 -0.16 -33.95
CA LEU A 209 -15.96 -1.05 -34.45
C LEU A 209 -17.32 -0.34 -34.51
N PHE A 210 -17.65 0.46 -33.49
CA PHE A 210 -18.87 1.27 -33.47
C PHE A 210 -18.92 2.24 -34.66
N CYS A 211 -17.85 3.00 -34.90
CA CYS A 211 -17.82 3.96 -36.02
C CYS A 211 -17.93 3.26 -37.37
N PHE A 212 -17.26 2.12 -37.54
CA PHE A 212 -17.34 1.33 -38.77
C PHE A 212 -18.78 0.89 -39.07
N LEU A 213 -19.48 0.35 -38.07
CA LEU A 213 -20.85 -0.15 -38.24
C LEU A 213 -21.86 0.98 -38.51
N GLU A 214 -21.74 2.09 -37.80
CA GLU A 214 -22.61 3.26 -38.00
C GLU A 214 -22.41 3.84 -39.42
N TRP A 215 -21.19 3.84 -39.95
CA TRP A 215 -20.92 4.25 -41.34
C TRP A 215 -21.43 3.27 -42.39
N THR A 216 -21.43 1.96 -42.10
CA THR A 216 -22.05 0.97 -42.99
C THR A 216 -23.59 0.97 -42.91
N GLY A 217 -24.17 1.72 -41.97
CA GLY A 217 -25.60 1.82 -41.75
C GLY A 217 -26.19 0.71 -40.89
N ASP A 218 -25.37 -0.13 -40.26
CA ASP A 218 -25.80 -1.19 -39.34
C ASP A 218 -25.75 -0.68 -37.90
N ARG A 219 -26.91 -0.23 -37.40
CA ARG A 219 -27.02 0.38 -36.07
C ARG A 219 -27.11 -0.69 -35.00
N ASN A 220 -26.04 -0.83 -34.22
CA ASN A 220 -26.00 -1.75 -33.08
C ASN A 220 -25.73 -1.02 -31.76
N ASP A 221 -26.81 -0.80 -31.02
CA ASP A 221 -26.82 -0.10 -29.73
C ASP A 221 -26.00 -0.81 -28.66
N ASN A 222 -25.88 -2.14 -28.74
CA ASN A 222 -25.12 -2.91 -27.76
C ASN A 222 -23.64 -2.55 -27.81
N ILE A 223 -23.09 -2.28 -29.01
CA ILE A 223 -21.69 -1.90 -29.15
C ILE A 223 -21.46 -0.49 -28.60
N LEU A 224 -22.41 0.43 -28.82
CA LEU A 224 -22.37 1.76 -28.21
C LEU A 224 -22.38 1.68 -26.67
N LEU A 225 -23.20 0.80 -26.09
CA LEU A 225 -23.23 0.57 -24.64
C LEU A 225 -21.87 0.05 -24.12
N VAL A 226 -21.24 -0.87 -24.85
CA VAL A 226 -19.89 -1.37 -24.50
C VAL A 226 -18.85 -0.23 -24.54
N VAL A 227 -18.89 0.61 -25.58
CA VAL A 227 -18.04 1.81 -25.69
C VAL A 227 -18.22 2.74 -24.50
N ILE A 228 -19.47 2.99 -24.10
CA ILE A 228 -19.81 3.84 -22.95
C ILE A 228 -19.23 3.23 -21.66
N ILE A 229 -19.47 1.95 -21.40
CA ILE A 229 -18.98 1.26 -20.19
C ILE A 229 -17.45 1.36 -20.09
N PHE A 230 -16.72 1.04 -21.15
CA PHE A 230 -15.25 1.12 -21.14
C PHE A 230 -14.74 2.56 -21.04
N SER A 231 -15.37 3.51 -21.73
CA SER A 231 -14.99 4.92 -21.66
C SER A 231 -15.19 5.50 -20.25
N TRP A 232 -16.33 5.26 -19.62
CA TRP A 232 -16.59 5.79 -18.27
C TRP A 232 -15.76 5.10 -17.19
N THR A 233 -15.56 3.78 -17.29
CA THR A 233 -14.69 3.04 -16.36
C THR A 233 -13.26 3.56 -16.42
N ARG A 234 -12.72 3.80 -17.63
CA ARG A 234 -11.40 4.40 -17.80
C ARG A 234 -11.35 5.84 -17.31
N GLY A 235 -12.43 6.62 -17.44
CA GLY A 235 -12.54 7.98 -16.89
C GLY A 235 -12.14 8.11 -15.41
N ILE A 236 -12.37 7.07 -14.59
CA ILE A 236 -12.02 7.06 -13.16
C ILE A 236 -10.51 7.30 -12.94
N SER A 237 -9.66 6.70 -13.77
CA SER A 237 -8.21 6.82 -13.63
C SER A 237 -7.66 8.22 -13.91
N TYR A 238 -8.37 9.05 -14.69
CA TYR A 238 -7.95 10.44 -14.92
C TYR A 238 -8.12 11.33 -13.67
N PHE A 239 -8.85 10.88 -12.65
CA PHE A 239 -8.84 11.54 -11.34
C PHE A 239 -7.48 11.42 -10.60
N ARG A 240 -6.56 10.54 -11.03
CA ARG A 240 -5.18 10.47 -10.49
C ARG A 240 -4.39 11.77 -10.70
N MET A 241 -4.79 12.56 -11.69
CA MET A 241 -4.23 13.87 -12.00
C MET A 241 -4.30 14.87 -10.84
N PHE A 242 -5.42 14.89 -10.11
CA PHE A 242 -5.63 15.89 -9.07
C PHE A 242 -5.17 15.35 -7.73
N ASP A 243 -4.36 16.15 -7.02
CA ASP A 243 -3.74 15.72 -5.75
C ASP A 243 -4.79 15.30 -4.70
N GLY A 244 -5.97 15.95 -4.67
CA GLY A 244 -7.05 15.61 -3.74
C GLY A 244 -7.79 14.31 -4.07
N THR A 245 -7.87 13.90 -5.33
CA THR A 245 -8.63 12.70 -5.75
C THR A 245 -7.75 11.50 -6.03
N ARG A 246 -6.44 11.68 -6.22
CA ARG A 246 -5.48 10.59 -6.45
C ARG A 246 -5.54 9.52 -5.36
N TYR A 247 -5.62 9.94 -4.10
CA TYR A 247 -5.79 9.05 -2.96
C TYR A 247 -7.03 8.14 -3.10
N MET A 248 -8.16 8.70 -3.57
CA MET A 248 -9.41 7.94 -3.72
C MET A 248 -9.30 6.89 -4.83
N VAL A 249 -8.61 7.19 -5.93
CA VAL A 249 -8.41 6.21 -7.02
C VAL A 249 -7.53 5.05 -6.55
N ARG A 250 -6.47 5.34 -5.77
CA ARG A 250 -5.63 4.32 -5.13
C ARG A 250 -6.46 3.43 -4.20
N LEU A 251 -7.23 4.04 -3.30
CA LEU A 251 -8.11 3.34 -2.37
C LEU A 251 -9.07 2.40 -3.12
N LEU A 252 -9.70 2.88 -4.19
CA LEU A 252 -10.59 2.06 -5.01
C LEU A 252 -9.85 0.84 -5.61
N SER A 253 -8.64 1.04 -6.15
CA SER A 253 -7.82 -0.05 -6.71
C SER A 253 -7.45 -1.10 -5.65
N GLU A 254 -7.05 -0.65 -4.46
CA GLU A 254 -6.68 -1.53 -3.35
C GLU A 254 -7.88 -2.33 -2.84
N VAL A 255 -9.03 -1.68 -2.67
CA VAL A 255 -10.29 -2.33 -2.26
C VAL A 255 -10.73 -3.36 -3.30
N ILE A 256 -10.65 -3.06 -4.60
CA ILE A 256 -10.97 -4.03 -5.66
C ILE A 256 -10.04 -5.26 -5.61
N LYS A 257 -8.75 -5.07 -5.29
CA LYS A 257 -7.81 -6.19 -5.13
C LYS A 257 -8.16 -7.06 -3.92
N ASP A 258 -8.46 -6.45 -2.79
CA ASP A 258 -8.79 -7.17 -1.55
C ASP A 258 -10.15 -7.89 -1.65
N MET A 259 -11.11 -7.33 -2.39
CA MET A 259 -12.41 -7.94 -2.66
C MET A 259 -12.39 -9.17 -3.57
N LYS A 260 -11.26 -9.51 -4.22
CA LYS A 260 -11.19 -10.65 -5.17
C LYS A 260 -11.62 -11.98 -4.54
N VAL A 261 -11.12 -12.28 -3.34
CA VAL A 261 -11.48 -13.52 -2.63
C VAL A 261 -12.95 -13.52 -2.25
N PHE A 262 -13.46 -12.36 -1.82
CA PHE A 262 -14.88 -12.18 -1.52
C PHE A 262 -15.77 -12.47 -2.73
N PHE A 263 -15.44 -11.93 -3.91
CA PHE A 263 -16.22 -12.16 -5.13
C PHE A 263 -16.27 -13.63 -5.55
N VAL A 264 -15.22 -14.41 -5.28
CA VAL A 264 -15.21 -15.87 -5.54
C VAL A 264 -16.22 -16.58 -4.64
N ILE A 265 -16.25 -16.26 -3.35
CA ILE A 265 -17.19 -16.86 -2.39
C ILE A 265 -18.62 -16.42 -2.71
N LEU A 266 -18.81 -15.13 -3.03
CA LEU A 266 -20.10 -14.59 -3.44
C LEU A 266 -20.61 -15.34 -4.66
N GLY A 267 -19.83 -15.41 -5.75
CA GLY A 267 -20.22 -16.09 -6.97
C GLY A 267 -20.54 -17.58 -6.77
N TYR A 268 -19.82 -18.27 -5.89
CA TYR A 268 -20.15 -19.65 -5.49
C TYR A 268 -21.54 -19.73 -4.84
N SER A 269 -21.82 -18.85 -3.88
CA SER A 269 -23.13 -18.81 -3.20
C SER A 269 -24.26 -18.42 -4.14
N THR A 270 -24.07 -17.42 -5.01
CA THR A 270 -25.06 -16.97 -5.99
C THR A 270 -25.43 -18.11 -6.94
N LEU A 271 -24.43 -18.85 -7.45
CA LEU A 271 -24.68 -20.01 -8.31
C LEU A 271 -25.42 -21.12 -7.56
N ALA A 272 -25.03 -21.41 -6.31
CA ALA A 272 -25.70 -22.44 -5.50
C ALA A 272 -27.19 -22.12 -5.30
N PHE A 273 -27.54 -20.89 -4.91
CA PHE A 273 -28.94 -20.47 -4.76
C PHE A 273 -29.68 -20.39 -6.09
N THR A 274 -29.01 -20.01 -7.17
CA THR A 274 -29.58 -20.05 -8.52
C THR A 274 -30.06 -21.45 -8.87
N PHE A 275 -29.24 -22.48 -8.62
CA PHE A 275 -29.62 -23.87 -8.86
C PHE A 275 -30.78 -24.32 -7.98
N ILE A 276 -30.78 -23.93 -6.70
CA ILE A 276 -31.87 -24.26 -5.76
C ILE A 276 -33.19 -23.67 -6.25
N PHE A 277 -33.21 -22.38 -6.60
CA PHE A 277 -34.42 -21.71 -7.08
C PHE A 277 -34.89 -22.24 -8.45
N TYR A 278 -33.96 -22.53 -9.36
CA TYR A 278 -34.27 -23.11 -10.67
C TYR A 278 -34.88 -24.51 -10.57
N LEU A 279 -34.36 -25.36 -9.67
CA LEU A 279 -34.93 -26.69 -9.44
C LEU A 279 -36.31 -26.63 -8.80
N ARG A 280 -36.55 -25.59 -7.99
CA ARG A 280 -37.81 -25.41 -7.29
C ARG A 280 -38.93 -24.92 -8.21
N ASN A 281 -38.63 -23.96 -9.07
CA ASN A 281 -39.57 -23.37 -10.01
C ASN A 281 -38.95 -23.31 -11.41
N GLN A 282 -39.48 -24.08 -12.35
CA GLN A 282 -39.02 -24.06 -13.76
C GLN A 282 -39.82 -23.08 -14.62
N THR A 283 -40.45 -22.07 -13.99
CA THR A 283 -41.28 -21.07 -14.70
C THR A 283 -40.43 -20.04 -15.43
N PHE A 284 -39.25 -19.73 -14.89
CA PHE A 284 -38.32 -18.75 -15.44
C PHE A 284 -37.09 -19.44 -16.03
N THR A 285 -36.40 -18.71 -16.90
CA THR A 285 -35.12 -19.13 -17.46
C THR A 285 -34.03 -19.10 -16.39
N PHE A 286 -32.98 -19.91 -16.58
CA PHE A 286 -31.84 -19.94 -15.66
C PHE A 286 -31.21 -18.54 -15.43
N ASN A 287 -31.15 -17.71 -16.48
CA ASN A 287 -30.59 -16.36 -16.40
C ASN A 287 -31.43 -15.43 -15.49
N GLU A 288 -32.75 -15.60 -15.48
CA GLU A 288 -33.63 -14.83 -14.59
C GLU A 288 -33.41 -15.23 -13.13
N PHE A 289 -33.26 -16.53 -12.85
CA PHE A 289 -32.91 -16.98 -11.50
C PHE A 289 -31.51 -16.57 -11.05
N LEU A 290 -30.56 -16.46 -11.96
CA LEU A 290 -29.23 -15.91 -11.68
C LEU A 290 -29.36 -14.45 -11.23
N ALA A 291 -30.17 -13.65 -11.95
CA ALA A 291 -30.43 -12.26 -11.61
C ALA A 291 -31.17 -12.12 -10.26
N ILE A 292 -32.15 -13.00 -9.99
CA ILE A 292 -32.86 -13.04 -8.71
C ILE A 292 -31.92 -13.40 -7.56
N SER A 293 -31.04 -14.39 -7.73
CA SER A 293 -30.07 -14.78 -6.71
C SER A 293 -29.07 -13.66 -6.43
N TYR A 294 -28.61 -12.96 -7.46
CA TYR A 294 -27.74 -11.79 -7.30
C TYR A 294 -28.45 -10.62 -6.58
N ARG A 295 -29.73 -10.38 -6.87
CA ARG A 295 -30.54 -9.38 -6.15
C ARG A 295 -30.67 -9.76 -4.66
N LEU A 296 -30.89 -11.03 -4.37
CA LEU A 296 -30.95 -11.56 -3.01
C LEU A 296 -29.65 -11.32 -2.23
N ASP A 297 -28.50 -11.44 -2.90
CA ASP A 297 -27.19 -11.16 -2.29
C ASP A 297 -27.05 -9.71 -1.82
N LEU A 298 -27.71 -8.78 -2.51
CA LEU A 298 -27.74 -7.36 -2.18
C LEU A 298 -28.85 -6.99 -1.17
N GLY A 299 -29.64 -7.97 -0.72
CA GLY A 299 -30.72 -7.77 0.25
C GLY A 299 -32.06 -7.38 -0.36
N ASP A 300 -32.27 -7.66 -1.64
CA ASP A 300 -33.57 -7.49 -2.30
C ASP A 300 -34.38 -8.80 -2.20
N PHE A 301 -35.54 -8.73 -1.53
CA PHE A 301 -36.30 -9.90 -1.06
C PHE A 301 -37.62 -10.12 -1.83
N ASP A 302 -37.72 -9.61 -3.05
CA ASP A 302 -38.97 -9.55 -3.81
C ASP A 302 -39.31 -10.90 -4.51
N ILE A 303 -39.52 -11.96 -3.71
CA ILE A 303 -39.87 -13.30 -4.19
C ILE A 303 -41.12 -13.80 -3.46
N GLU A 304 -42.12 -14.25 -4.22
CA GLU A 304 -43.31 -14.89 -3.67
C GLU A 304 -43.00 -16.34 -3.24
N TYR A 305 -42.93 -16.58 -1.92
CA TYR A 305 -42.73 -17.91 -1.34
C TYR A 305 -44.08 -18.56 -1.02
N THR A 306 -44.37 -19.70 -1.64
CA THR A 306 -45.66 -20.40 -1.47
C THR A 306 -45.58 -21.60 -0.52
N ASP A 307 -44.43 -22.27 -0.41
CA ASP A 307 -44.27 -23.48 0.40
C ASP A 307 -43.31 -23.27 1.60
N SER A 308 -43.50 -24.07 2.65
CA SER A 308 -42.78 -23.96 3.93
C SER A 308 -41.28 -24.24 3.78
N PHE A 309 -40.88 -25.07 2.82
CA PHE A 309 -39.46 -25.35 2.56
C PHE A 309 -38.74 -24.16 1.90
N ASP A 310 -39.47 -23.32 1.15
CA ASP A 310 -38.89 -22.13 0.51
C ASP A 310 -38.49 -21.08 1.54
N TRP A 311 -39.26 -20.97 2.63
CA TRP A 311 -38.92 -20.12 3.77
C TRP A 311 -37.61 -20.54 4.45
N VAL A 312 -37.30 -21.85 4.48
CA VAL A 312 -36.03 -22.35 5.03
C VAL A 312 -34.86 -22.00 4.11
N ILE A 313 -35.02 -22.18 2.80
CA ILE A 313 -34.00 -21.81 1.80
C ILE A 313 -33.75 -20.29 1.86
N PHE A 314 -34.82 -19.50 1.91
CA PHE A 314 -34.73 -18.05 2.02
C PHE A 314 -34.04 -17.61 3.32
N PHE A 315 -34.39 -18.20 4.46
CA PHE A 315 -33.71 -17.92 5.72
C PHE A 315 -32.21 -18.21 5.63
N LEU A 316 -31.82 -19.34 5.03
CA LEU A 316 -30.41 -19.67 4.85
C LEU A 316 -29.71 -18.69 3.90
N ALA A 317 -30.34 -18.34 2.79
CA ALA A 317 -29.80 -17.39 1.82
C ALA A 317 -29.60 -16.00 2.42
N THR A 318 -30.57 -15.50 3.18
CA THR A 318 -30.49 -14.19 3.84
C THR A 318 -29.44 -14.15 4.96
N VAL A 319 -29.29 -15.23 5.72
CA VAL A 319 -28.24 -15.32 6.75
C VAL A 319 -26.86 -15.38 6.12
N ILE A 320 -26.66 -16.18 5.07
CA ILE A 320 -25.34 -16.32 4.46
C ILE A 320 -24.98 -15.07 3.64
N ASN A 321 -25.83 -14.62 2.73
CA ASN A 321 -25.44 -13.63 1.73
C ASN A 321 -25.55 -12.20 2.29
N PRO A 322 -26.73 -11.58 2.42
CA PRO A 322 -26.79 -10.20 2.89
C PRO A 322 -26.33 -10.03 4.35
N LEU A 323 -26.55 -11.01 5.25
CA LEU A 323 -26.15 -10.84 6.66
C LEU A 323 -24.66 -11.14 6.90
N ILE A 324 -24.15 -12.32 6.54
CA ILE A 324 -22.74 -12.65 6.79
C ILE A 324 -21.83 -12.01 5.74
N MET A 325 -22.11 -12.18 4.45
CA MET A 325 -21.20 -11.74 3.39
C MET A 325 -21.08 -10.20 3.32
N LEU A 326 -22.18 -9.43 3.35
CA LEU A 326 -22.06 -7.96 3.30
C LEU A 326 -21.35 -7.38 4.53
N ASN A 327 -21.58 -7.94 5.74
CA ASN A 327 -20.87 -7.50 6.94
C ASN A 327 -19.38 -7.85 6.90
N LEU A 328 -19.03 -9.02 6.36
CA LEU A 328 -17.63 -9.40 6.13
C LEU A 328 -16.96 -8.43 5.14
N LEU A 329 -17.65 -8.09 4.06
CA LEU A 329 -17.16 -7.15 3.05
C LEU A 329 -16.85 -5.78 3.65
N ILE A 330 -17.77 -5.23 4.46
CA ILE A 330 -17.57 -3.93 5.13
C ILE A 330 -16.37 -3.98 6.07
N SER A 331 -16.17 -5.09 6.79
CA SER A 331 -15.00 -5.28 7.66
C SER A 331 -13.69 -5.25 6.86
N ILE A 332 -13.63 -5.98 5.75
CA ILE A 332 -12.45 -6.02 4.87
C ILE A 332 -12.16 -4.62 4.32
N MET A 333 -13.19 -3.90 3.84
CA MET A 333 -13.02 -2.52 3.36
C MET A 333 -12.55 -1.56 4.46
N GLY A 334 -13.01 -1.74 5.70
CA GLY A 334 -12.59 -0.94 6.84
C GLY A 334 -11.10 -1.08 7.15
N ASP A 335 -10.59 -2.31 7.12
CA ASP A 335 -9.17 -2.60 7.34
C ASP A 335 -8.30 -2.06 6.21
N THR A 336 -8.71 -2.24 4.94
CA THR A 336 -8.02 -1.68 3.77
C THR A 336 -7.99 -0.16 3.83
N TYR A 337 -9.11 0.48 4.16
CA TYR A 337 -9.19 1.94 4.33
C TYR A 337 -8.21 2.43 5.41
N GLY A 338 -8.18 1.78 6.57
CA GLY A 338 -7.24 2.12 7.64
C GLY A 338 -5.77 2.03 7.20
N LYS A 339 -5.41 0.93 6.52
CA LYS A 339 -4.05 0.69 6.01
C LYS A 339 -3.64 1.72 4.95
N VAL A 340 -4.54 2.02 4.01
CA VAL A 340 -4.28 2.97 2.91
C VAL A 340 -4.20 4.40 3.45
N GLN A 341 -5.01 4.75 4.45
CA GLN A 341 -4.96 6.06 5.10
C GLN A 341 -3.63 6.28 5.83
N GLU A 342 -3.10 5.27 6.53
CA GLU A 342 -1.84 5.34 7.28
C GLU A 342 -0.61 5.48 6.36
N THR A 343 -0.73 4.98 5.13
CA THR A 343 0.31 5.00 4.08
C THR A 343 0.02 5.99 2.96
N ASN A 344 -0.94 6.91 3.14
CA ASN A 344 -1.39 7.84 2.11
C ASN A 344 -0.24 8.71 1.56
N ASP A 345 0.63 9.21 2.43
CA ASP A 345 1.78 10.03 2.02
C ASP A 345 2.72 9.26 1.09
N ILE A 346 3.04 8.02 1.45
CA ILE A 346 3.86 7.11 0.65
C ILE A 346 3.16 6.76 -0.66
N ALA A 347 1.88 6.37 -0.59
CA ALA A 347 1.08 5.97 -1.74
C ALA A 347 0.94 7.11 -2.75
N ASN A 348 0.79 8.35 -2.29
CA ASN A 348 0.74 9.53 -3.16
C ASN A 348 2.03 9.71 -3.97
N TYR A 349 3.19 9.54 -3.34
CA TYR A 349 4.48 9.63 -4.05
C TYR A 349 4.74 8.42 -4.96
N GLN A 350 4.24 7.23 -4.62
CA GLN A 350 4.30 6.07 -5.51
C GLN A 350 3.47 6.32 -6.78
N GLU A 351 2.23 6.76 -6.64
CA GLU A 351 1.36 7.11 -7.76
C GLU A 351 1.95 8.23 -8.63
N LEU A 352 2.54 9.26 -8.00
CA LEU A 352 3.25 10.31 -8.71
C LEU A 352 4.46 9.75 -9.48
N THR A 353 5.18 8.80 -8.89
CA THR A 353 6.32 8.13 -9.52
C THR A 353 5.87 7.32 -10.74
N GLU A 354 4.79 6.55 -10.64
CA GLU A 354 4.19 5.81 -11.75
C GLU A 354 3.83 6.75 -12.92
N MET A 355 3.11 7.84 -12.64
CA MET A 355 2.76 8.84 -13.68
C MET A 355 3.98 9.52 -14.29
N VAL A 356 5.03 9.76 -13.52
CA VAL A 356 6.30 10.32 -14.04
C VAL A 356 6.99 9.30 -14.96
N ILE A 357 7.02 8.02 -14.58
CA ILE A 357 7.58 6.95 -15.40
C ILE A 357 6.82 6.83 -16.72
N GLU A 358 5.48 6.83 -16.69
CA GLU A 358 4.63 6.77 -17.88
C GLU A 358 5.06 7.82 -18.93
N ILE A 359 5.22 9.08 -18.52
CA ILE A 359 5.63 10.15 -19.43
C ILE A 359 7.12 10.08 -19.78
N GLU A 360 8.01 9.71 -18.83
CA GLU A 360 9.44 9.56 -19.13
C GLU A 360 9.69 8.46 -20.16
N LYS A 361 8.94 7.35 -20.09
CA LYS A 361 9.01 6.27 -21.07
C LYS A 361 8.69 6.79 -22.47
N LEU A 362 7.67 7.63 -22.64
CA LEU A 362 7.30 8.25 -23.92
C LEU A 362 8.39 9.17 -24.52
N MET A 363 9.33 9.67 -23.72
CA MET A 363 10.42 10.52 -24.21
C MET A 363 11.57 9.72 -24.87
N PHE A 364 11.25 8.83 -25.81
CA PHE A 364 12.20 7.88 -26.40
C PHE A 364 13.45 8.56 -27.03
N TRP A 365 13.31 9.79 -27.52
CA TRP A 365 14.41 10.61 -28.08
C TRP A 365 15.51 10.97 -27.08
N LYS A 366 15.25 10.90 -25.76
CA LYS A 366 16.22 11.23 -24.71
C LYS A 366 16.86 10.02 -24.03
N LYS A 367 16.49 8.79 -24.45
CA LYS A 367 16.96 7.54 -23.83
C LYS A 367 18.49 7.42 -23.78
N SER A 368 19.21 7.93 -24.79
CA SER A 368 20.67 7.82 -24.88
C SER A 368 21.45 8.73 -23.91
N ASN A 369 20.80 9.70 -23.26
CA ASN A 369 21.49 10.67 -22.42
C ASN A 369 21.63 10.19 -20.96
N ASN A 370 22.64 9.37 -20.67
CA ASN A 370 22.82 8.80 -19.32
C ASN A 370 23.73 9.64 -18.39
N GLN A 371 23.57 10.96 -18.41
CA GLN A 371 24.39 11.87 -17.61
C GLN A 371 23.94 11.87 -16.15
N LYS A 372 24.91 11.81 -15.23
CA LYS A 372 24.66 11.86 -13.78
C LYS A 372 24.86 13.27 -13.25
N TYR A 373 23.97 13.68 -12.35
CA TYR A 373 23.97 15.01 -11.76
C TYR A 373 23.93 14.95 -10.24
N TYR A 374 24.56 15.94 -9.60
CA TYR A 374 24.33 16.27 -8.20
C TYR A 374 23.11 17.19 -8.11
N MET A 375 22.18 16.85 -7.23
CA MET A 375 21.08 17.74 -6.91
C MET A 375 21.58 18.78 -5.92
N GLN A 376 21.38 20.04 -6.25
CA GLN A 376 21.66 21.19 -5.38
C GLN A 376 20.36 21.93 -5.15
N GLN A 377 20.07 22.27 -3.90
CA GLN A 377 18.84 22.95 -3.53
C GLN A 377 19.15 24.10 -2.58
N CYS A 378 18.46 25.21 -2.78
CA CYS A 378 18.35 26.29 -1.81
C CYS A 378 16.92 26.36 -1.29
N ASP A 379 16.76 26.40 0.02
CA ASP A 379 15.47 26.53 0.69
C ASP A 379 15.57 27.54 1.83
N TYR A 380 14.43 28.07 2.27
CA TYR A 380 14.35 28.88 3.46
C TYR A 380 14.71 28.04 4.69
N LEU A 381 15.46 28.63 5.62
CA LEU A 381 15.64 28.08 6.95
C LEU A 381 14.30 28.22 7.69
N LYS A 382 13.41 27.22 7.55
CA LYS A 382 12.21 27.12 8.38
C LYS A 382 12.69 26.96 9.83
N GLY A 383 12.25 27.87 10.72
CA GLY A 383 12.65 27.90 12.14
C GLY A 383 12.39 26.62 12.94
N ASN A 384 11.70 25.63 12.35
CA ASN A 384 11.31 24.38 12.99
C ASN A 384 12.24 23.18 12.72
N GLU A 385 13.26 23.28 11.86
CA GLU A 385 14.17 22.13 11.64
C GLU A 385 15.01 21.80 12.89
N GLN A 386 15.36 22.77 13.74
CA GLN A 386 16.04 22.51 15.02
C GLN A 386 15.14 21.82 16.06
N GLU A 387 13.82 22.07 16.03
CA GLU A 387 12.88 21.39 16.90
C GLU A 387 12.59 19.97 16.40
N HIS A 388 12.43 19.76 15.10
CA HIS A 388 12.15 18.42 14.58
C HIS A 388 13.34 17.45 14.76
N ASP A 389 14.57 17.95 14.67
CA ASP A 389 15.77 17.17 15.01
C ASP A 389 15.88 16.92 16.52
N LYS A 390 15.56 17.89 17.38
CA LYS A 390 15.48 17.69 18.84
C LYS A 390 14.33 16.77 19.26
N VAL A 391 13.19 16.83 18.58
CA VAL A 391 12.02 15.95 18.82
C VAL A 391 12.34 14.55 18.32
N SER A 392 12.98 14.41 17.16
CA SER A 392 13.53 13.13 16.65
C SER A 392 14.55 12.50 17.60
N GLU A 393 15.48 13.29 18.14
CA GLU A 393 16.43 12.85 19.16
C GLU A 393 15.74 12.47 20.47
N ARG A 394 14.74 13.25 20.91
CA ARG A 394 13.91 12.93 22.08
C ARG A 394 13.09 11.66 21.87
N ILE A 395 12.53 11.44 20.68
CA ILE A 395 11.78 10.23 20.32
C ILE A 395 12.71 9.02 20.26
N LYS A 396 13.93 9.16 19.73
CA LYS A 396 14.95 8.10 19.77
C LYS A 396 15.38 7.79 21.20
N ALA A 397 15.57 8.82 22.04
CA ALA A 397 15.88 8.65 23.45
C ALA A 397 14.73 7.93 24.18
N LEU A 398 13.47 8.34 23.94
CA LEU A 398 12.27 7.68 24.44
C LEU A 398 12.17 6.23 23.98
N LYS A 399 12.48 5.93 22.72
CA LYS A 399 12.45 4.56 22.18
C LYS A 399 13.53 3.68 22.82
N SER A 400 14.72 4.22 23.06
CA SER A 400 15.78 3.51 23.79
C SER A 400 15.43 3.29 25.26
N GLN A 401 14.77 4.26 25.90
CA GLN A 401 14.25 4.12 27.26
C GLN A 401 13.13 3.08 27.32
N LEU A 402 12.21 3.07 26.36
CA LEU A 402 11.16 2.05 26.25
C LEU A 402 11.74 0.66 26.03
N GLN A 403 12.78 0.49 25.20
CA GLN A 403 13.48 -0.79 25.07
C GLN A 403 14.18 -1.22 26.37
N THR A 404 14.74 -0.27 27.11
CA THR A 404 15.36 -0.55 28.42
C THR A 404 14.29 -0.94 29.44
N ILE A 405 13.15 -0.25 29.43
CA ILE A 405 11.99 -0.57 30.27
C ILE A 405 11.43 -1.94 29.91
N GLU A 406 11.26 -2.26 28.63
CA GLU A 406 10.76 -3.55 28.18
C GLU A 406 11.73 -4.70 28.54
N GLY A 407 13.04 -4.47 28.42
CA GLY A 407 14.07 -5.39 28.89
C GLY A 407 14.06 -5.57 30.41
N SER A 408 13.84 -4.48 31.17
CA SER A 408 13.72 -4.53 32.63
C SER A 408 12.43 -5.22 33.07
N ILE A 409 11.30 -5.04 32.38
CA ILE A 409 10.04 -5.75 32.63
C ILE A 409 10.19 -7.23 32.31
N LYS A 410 10.86 -7.60 31.21
CA LYS A 410 11.19 -9.00 30.90
C LYS A 410 12.05 -9.63 31.98
N SER A 411 13.13 -8.96 32.41
CA SER A 411 13.99 -9.49 33.47
C SER A 411 13.28 -9.55 34.84
N PHE A 412 12.38 -8.61 35.14
CA PHE A 412 11.55 -8.63 36.34
C PHE A 412 10.52 -9.76 36.30
N LYS A 413 9.87 -9.99 35.15
CA LYS A 413 8.94 -11.10 34.93
C LYS A 413 9.65 -12.46 35.00
N GLN A 414 10.89 -12.54 34.52
CA GLN A 414 11.76 -13.72 34.64
C GLN A 414 12.09 -13.98 36.12
N LYS A 415 12.58 -12.96 36.85
CA LYS A 415 12.87 -13.05 38.29
C LYS A 415 11.66 -13.44 39.13
N ILE A 416 10.46 -12.92 38.83
CA ILE A 416 9.21 -13.31 39.51
C ILE A 416 8.83 -14.76 39.23
N LYS A 417 9.04 -15.25 38.00
CA LYS A 417 8.81 -16.67 37.67
C LYS A 417 9.80 -17.55 38.43
N ASP A 418 11.08 -17.20 38.41
CA ASP A 418 12.12 -17.99 39.05
C ASP A 418 11.95 -18.01 40.59
N SER A 419 11.59 -16.89 41.23
CA SER A 419 11.35 -16.86 42.68
C SER A 419 10.12 -17.68 43.07
N ARG A 420 9.00 -17.57 42.34
CA ARG A 420 7.80 -18.37 42.62
C ARG A 420 8.02 -19.85 42.39
N ILE A 421 8.83 -20.22 41.39
CA ILE A 421 9.21 -21.61 41.14
C ILE A 421 10.08 -22.14 42.27
N GLN A 422 11.02 -21.32 42.79
CA GLN A 422 11.88 -21.70 43.90
C GLN A 422 11.09 -21.90 45.21
N ASP A 423 10.16 -20.99 45.53
CA ASP A 423 9.25 -21.14 46.69
C ASP A 423 8.38 -22.41 46.57
N LEU A 424 7.91 -22.73 45.36
CA LEU A 424 7.17 -23.97 45.08
C LEU A 424 8.03 -25.22 45.28
N TYR A 425 9.30 -25.19 44.85
CA TYR A 425 10.23 -26.32 45.07
C TYR A 425 10.53 -26.54 46.55
N GLU A 426 10.72 -25.47 47.33
CA GLU A 426 10.90 -25.58 48.78
C GLU A 426 9.65 -26.15 49.46
N THR A 427 8.46 -25.68 49.07
CA THR A 427 7.19 -26.19 49.61
C THR A 427 7.00 -27.67 49.26
N ILE A 428 7.32 -28.08 48.03
CA ILE A 428 7.26 -29.49 47.61
C ILE A 428 8.26 -30.34 48.39
N GLN A 429 9.47 -29.85 48.66
CA GLN A 429 10.45 -30.59 49.46
C GLN A 429 9.97 -30.79 50.90
N ILE A 430 9.42 -29.75 51.54
CA ILE A 430 8.85 -29.85 52.89
C ILE A 430 7.72 -30.88 52.90
N MET A 431 6.77 -30.79 51.96
CA MET A 431 5.67 -31.77 51.86
C MET A 431 6.16 -33.19 51.61
N SER A 432 7.23 -33.38 50.82
CA SER A 432 7.80 -34.70 50.56
C SER A 432 8.41 -35.31 51.82
N LYS A 433 9.06 -34.49 52.64
CA LYS A 433 9.66 -34.91 53.91
C LYS A 433 8.58 -35.25 54.96
N GLU A 434 7.54 -34.43 55.07
CA GLU A 434 6.38 -34.71 55.93
C GLU A 434 5.67 -36.00 55.51
N LYS A 435 5.57 -36.28 54.21
CA LYS A 435 4.99 -37.53 53.69
C LYS A 435 5.81 -38.77 54.10
N GLU A 436 7.14 -38.70 54.05
CA GLU A 436 8.01 -39.80 54.50
C GLU A 436 7.90 -40.06 56.00
N GLU A 437 7.83 -39.00 56.81
CA GLU A 437 7.59 -39.12 58.26
C GLU A 437 6.23 -39.75 58.56
N MET A 438 5.17 -39.31 57.86
CA MET A 438 3.84 -39.93 57.96
C MET A 438 3.87 -41.42 57.59
N GLN A 439 4.59 -41.80 56.54
CA GLN A 439 4.70 -43.20 56.12
C GLN A 439 5.40 -44.06 57.17
N LYS A 440 6.44 -43.54 57.83
CA LYS A 440 7.09 -44.23 58.95
C LYS A 440 6.15 -44.43 60.13
N ILE A 441 5.41 -43.39 60.52
CA ILE A 441 4.42 -43.47 61.61
C ILE A 441 3.33 -44.50 61.28
N ILE A 442 2.86 -44.56 60.03
CA ILE A 442 1.89 -45.56 59.59
C ILE A 442 2.46 -46.98 59.70
N ALA A 443 3.72 -47.19 59.30
CA ALA A 443 4.38 -48.50 59.40
C ALA A 443 4.56 -48.95 60.88
N GLU A 444 4.99 -48.04 61.76
CA GLU A 444 5.11 -48.31 63.21
C GLU A 444 3.75 -48.64 63.85
N ASN A 445 2.70 -47.91 63.46
CA ASN A 445 1.33 -48.20 63.91
C ASN A 445 0.84 -49.56 63.41
N GLN A 446 1.14 -49.94 62.16
CA GLN A 446 0.79 -51.26 61.63
C GLN A 446 1.49 -52.39 62.40
N GLU A 447 2.78 -52.22 62.72
CA GLU A 447 3.52 -53.21 63.52
C GLU A 447 2.94 -53.31 64.95
N THR A 448 2.56 -52.18 65.54
CA THR A 448 1.93 -52.13 66.87
C THR A 448 0.56 -52.82 66.86
N ILE A 449 -0.25 -52.61 65.82
CA ILE A 449 -1.53 -53.30 65.63
C ILE A 449 -1.32 -54.81 65.53
N GLU A 450 -0.33 -55.27 64.76
CA GLU A 450 -0.08 -56.71 64.60
C GLU A 450 0.42 -57.36 65.90
N LYS A 451 1.29 -56.68 66.65
CA LYS A 451 1.69 -57.14 68.00
C LYS A 451 0.50 -57.24 68.94
N THR A 452 -0.39 -56.25 68.92
CA THR A 452 -1.62 -56.24 69.73
C THR A 452 -2.55 -57.39 69.33
N ARG A 453 -2.64 -57.67 68.03
CA ARG A 453 -3.44 -58.78 67.49
C ARG A 453 -2.91 -60.15 67.96
N ILE A 454 -1.59 -60.36 67.93
CA ILE A 454 -0.96 -61.60 68.41
C ILE A 454 -1.21 -61.80 69.91
N ILE A 455 -1.08 -60.75 70.71
CA ILE A 455 -1.38 -60.80 72.16
C ILE A 455 -2.86 -61.15 72.39
N MET A 456 -3.79 -60.57 71.62
CA MET A 456 -5.21 -60.93 71.68
C MET A 456 -5.48 -62.39 71.31
N GLU A 457 -4.82 -62.91 70.27
CA GLU A 457 -4.91 -64.33 69.91
C GLU A 457 -4.36 -65.24 71.01
N GLU A 458 -3.28 -64.85 71.70
CA GLU A 458 -2.69 -65.61 72.80
C GLU A 458 -3.58 -65.60 74.05
N ILE A 459 -4.19 -64.45 74.38
CA ILE A 459 -5.20 -64.33 75.45
C ILE A 459 -6.42 -65.20 75.14
N TYR A 460 -6.92 -65.18 73.89
CA TYR A 460 -8.05 -66.00 73.47
C TYR A 460 -7.76 -67.50 73.62
N LYS A 461 -6.56 -67.95 73.22
CA LYS A 461 -6.12 -69.34 73.42
C LYS A 461 -6.03 -69.73 74.90
N ARG A 462 -5.48 -68.86 75.76
CA ARG A 462 -5.41 -69.14 77.21
C ARG A 462 -6.78 -69.24 77.87
N ILE A 463 -7.74 -68.42 77.44
CA ILE A 463 -9.12 -68.48 77.93
C ILE A 463 -9.79 -69.81 77.52
N GLN A 464 -9.57 -70.30 76.29
CA GLN A 464 -10.10 -71.59 75.85
C GLN A 464 -9.49 -72.79 76.59
N VAL A 465 -8.20 -72.75 76.95
CA VAL A 465 -7.51 -73.84 77.67
C VAL A 465 -7.90 -73.89 79.16
N THR A 466 -8.50 -72.83 79.71
CA THR A 466 -8.91 -72.77 81.12
C THR A 466 -10.37 -73.24 81.34
N ILE A 467 -11.13 -73.59 80.28
CA ILE A 467 -12.54 -74.05 80.37
C ILE A 467 -12.79 -75.34 79.56
N ILE A 468 -11.82 -76.25 79.56
CA ILE A 468 -12.04 -77.71 79.49
C ILE A 468 -11.43 -78.27 80.77
#